data_AF-A0AAD8YG31-F1
#
_entry.id   AF-A0AAD8YG31-F1
#
_cell.length_a   1.000
_cell.length_b   1.000
_cell.length_c   1.000
_cell.angle_alpha   90.00
_cell.angle_beta   90.00
_cell.angle_gamma   90.00
#
_symmetry.space_group_name_H-M   'P 1'
#
loop_
_entity.id
_entity.type
_entity.pdbx_description
1 polymer ?
#
loop_
_entity_poly.entity_id
_entity_poly.type
_entity_poly.pdbx_seq_one_letter_code
_entity_poly.pdbx_strand_id
1 'polypeptide(L)'
;MTPRQIYKSHAWYQEYPFERFKDNLATLQHDVKSNWSLVEEDIKILSWVPSLDKHPAKLLLRQDIKDGKYELGTAKEFQETRDEYRDFPPSVFRSHIHQERRRQREMPMKVVQRNKKAREKHEQDVNEQEQFWAADERYRKEVEDIVGLMEEF
;
A
#
# COMPACT_ATOMS: atom_id res chain seq x y z
N MET A 1 -13.69 29.32 -10.15
CA MET A 1 -15.04 28.77 -9.88
C MET A 1 -15.72 29.68 -8.84
N THR A 2 -16.94 30.13 -9.06
CA THR A 2 -17.61 31.08 -8.14
C THR A 2 -18.27 30.38 -6.95
N PRO A 3 -18.44 31.03 -5.78
CA PRO A 3 -19.11 30.42 -4.62
C PRO A 3 -20.50 29.89 -4.95
N ARG A 4 -21.25 30.58 -5.81
CA ARG A 4 -22.60 30.19 -6.21
C ARG A 4 -22.64 28.96 -7.11
N GLN A 5 -21.58 28.72 -7.91
CA GLN A 5 -21.44 27.51 -8.71
C GLN A 5 -21.11 26.30 -7.84
N ILE A 6 -20.27 26.47 -6.82
CA ILE A 6 -19.88 25.40 -5.88
C ILE A 6 -21.07 25.06 -4.98
N TYR A 7 -21.80 26.05 -4.49
CA TYR A 7 -23.02 25.81 -3.70
C TYR A 7 -24.07 24.99 -4.46
N LYS A 8 -24.14 25.18 -5.79
CA LYS A 8 -25.05 24.42 -6.65
C LYS A 8 -24.52 23.06 -7.09
N SER A 9 -23.25 22.75 -6.87
CA SER A 9 -22.64 21.52 -7.39
C SER A 9 -22.98 20.27 -6.59
N HIS A 10 -23.42 20.40 -5.33
CA HIS A 10 -23.78 19.26 -4.50
C HIS A 10 -24.92 19.59 -3.54
N ALA A 11 -25.85 18.64 -3.36
CA ALA A 11 -27.03 18.81 -2.49
C ALA A 11 -26.65 19.12 -1.04
N TRP A 12 -25.65 18.44 -0.48
CA TRP A 12 -25.11 18.72 0.86
C TRP A 12 -24.70 20.16 1.12
N TYR A 13 -24.25 20.91 0.11
CA TYR A 13 -23.93 22.32 0.32
C TYR A 13 -25.17 23.20 0.48
N GLN A 14 -26.31 22.76 -0.05
CA GLN A 14 -27.57 23.48 -0.01
C GLN A 14 -28.34 23.29 1.31
N GLU A 15 -27.91 22.34 2.15
CA GLU A 15 -28.46 22.15 3.50
C GLU A 15 -28.21 23.36 4.43
N TYR A 16 -27.26 24.22 4.05
CA TYR A 16 -26.91 25.43 4.80
C TYR A 16 -27.28 26.71 4.03
N PRO A 17 -27.61 27.81 4.72
CA PRO A 17 -27.86 29.10 4.07
C PRO A 17 -26.67 29.58 3.25
N PHE A 18 -26.92 30.09 2.04
CA PHE A 18 -25.88 30.51 1.10
C PHE A 18 -24.89 31.54 1.68
N GLU A 19 -25.36 32.49 2.50
CA GLU A 19 -24.49 33.50 3.10
C GLU A 19 -23.43 32.88 4.03
N ARG A 20 -23.83 31.90 4.86
CA ARG A 20 -22.88 31.18 5.72
C ARG A 20 -21.93 30.31 4.91
N PHE A 21 -22.42 29.68 3.85
CA PHE A 21 -21.58 28.91 2.93
C PHE A 21 -20.51 29.78 2.28
N LYS A 22 -20.87 30.98 1.83
CA LYS A 22 -19.95 31.92 1.18
C LYS A 22 -18.81 32.33 2.11
N ASP A 23 -19.13 32.68 3.36
CA ASP A 23 -18.13 33.09 4.35
C ASP A 23 -17.22 31.91 4.74
N ASN A 24 -17.80 30.74 4.99
CA ASN A 24 -17.05 29.53 5.29
C ASN A 24 -16.13 29.10 4.13
N LEU A 25 -16.59 29.24 2.88
CA LEU A 25 -15.80 28.95 1.70
C LEU A 25 -14.61 29.92 1.58
N ALA A 26 -14.79 31.20 1.92
CA ALA A 26 -13.71 32.18 1.91
C ALA A 26 -12.64 31.85 2.96
N THR A 27 -13.05 31.48 4.18
CA THR A 27 -12.14 31.01 5.23
C THR A 27 -11.41 29.74 4.80
N LEU A 28 -12.13 28.75 4.25
CA LEU A 28 -11.52 27.53 3.74
C LEU A 28 -10.51 27.80 2.62
N GLN A 29 -10.83 28.71 1.69
CA GLN A 29 -9.90 29.10 0.62
C GLN A 29 -8.66 29.78 1.16
N HIS A 30 -8.81 30.64 2.17
CA HIS A 30 -7.70 31.27 2.86
C HIS A 30 -6.81 30.22 3.54
N ASP A 31 -7.41 29.29 4.29
CA ASP A 31 -6.68 28.24 5.02
C ASP A 31 -5.97 27.28 4.07
N VAL A 32 -6.64 26.86 2.98
CA VAL A 32 -6.03 26.03 1.94
C VAL A 32 -4.84 26.75 1.29
N LYS A 33 -4.96 28.05 1.01
CA LYS A 33 -3.89 28.83 0.41
C LYS A 33 -2.70 29.04 1.37
N SER A 34 -2.99 29.33 2.64
CA SER A 34 -1.99 29.45 3.70
C SER A 34 -1.26 28.13 3.94
N ASN A 35 -1.97 27.00 3.89
CA ASN A 35 -1.36 25.68 4.00
C ASN A 35 -0.61 25.29 2.72
N TRP A 36 -1.01 25.78 1.54
CA TRP A 36 -0.34 25.45 0.28
C TRP A 36 1.11 25.92 0.24
N SER A 37 1.44 27.09 0.78
CA SER A 37 2.83 27.55 0.85
C SER A 37 3.69 26.66 1.75
N LEU A 38 3.13 26.19 2.88
CA LEU A 38 3.80 25.22 3.75
C LEU A 38 4.00 23.87 3.03
N VAL A 39 2.98 23.42 2.31
CA VAL A 39 3.05 22.18 1.50
C VAL A 39 4.07 22.31 0.38
N GLU A 40 4.20 23.45 -0.29
CA GLU A 40 5.23 23.69 -1.31
C GLU A 40 6.64 23.66 -0.73
N GLU A 41 6.85 24.30 0.43
CA GLU A 41 8.11 24.25 1.15
C GLU A 41 8.45 22.82 1.58
N ASP A 42 7.48 22.07 2.11
CA ASP A 42 7.65 20.67 2.49
C ASP A 42 7.94 19.78 1.27
N ILE A 43 7.23 19.97 0.14
CA ILE A 43 7.49 19.25 -1.12
C ILE A 43 8.90 19.55 -1.62
N LYS A 44 9.34 20.81 -1.52
CA LYS A 44 10.69 21.21 -1.94
C LYS A 44 11.75 20.55 -1.05
N ILE A 45 11.57 20.52 0.27
CA ILE A 45 12.44 19.82 1.22
C ILE A 45 12.47 18.32 0.89
N LEU A 46 11.32 17.69 0.67
CA LEU A 46 11.22 16.28 0.30
C LEU A 46 11.88 15.96 -1.04
N SER A 47 11.86 16.88 -2.00
CA SER A 47 12.46 16.67 -3.33
C SER A 47 14.00 16.70 -3.33
N TRP A 48 14.60 17.44 -2.40
CA TRP A 48 16.06 17.55 -2.27
C TRP A 48 16.68 16.39 -1.50
N VAL A 49 15.89 15.67 -0.70
CA VAL A 49 16.36 14.48 -0.01
C VAL A 49 16.43 13.32 -1.00
N PRO A 50 17.62 12.72 -1.21
CA PRO A 50 17.74 11.55 -2.07
C PRO A 50 16.77 10.46 -1.63
N SER A 51 16.11 9.81 -2.58
CA SER A 51 15.29 8.65 -2.25
C SER A 51 16.20 7.48 -1.87
N LEU A 52 16.14 7.05 -0.61
CA LEU A 52 16.91 5.89 -0.14
C LEU A 52 16.62 4.65 -1.00
N ASP A 53 15.41 4.53 -1.54
CA ASP A 53 15.00 3.40 -2.37
C ASP A 53 15.85 3.17 -3.61
N LYS A 54 16.43 4.24 -4.15
CA LYS A 54 17.30 4.24 -5.34
C LYS A 54 18.78 4.37 -4.98
N HIS A 55 19.10 4.60 -3.70
CA HIS A 55 20.45 4.86 -3.22
C HIS A 55 21.18 3.56 -2.83
N PRO A 56 22.50 3.43 -3.08
CA PRO A 56 23.29 2.28 -2.62
C PRO A 56 23.21 2.06 -1.10
N ALA A 57 23.04 3.14 -0.33
CA ALA A 57 22.85 3.09 1.13
C ALA A 57 21.74 2.14 1.59
N LYS A 58 20.73 1.86 0.75
CA LYS A 58 19.67 0.91 1.10
C LYS A 58 20.19 -0.50 1.29
N LEU A 59 21.02 -1.00 0.39
CA LEU A 59 21.55 -2.37 0.48
C LEU A 59 22.52 -2.48 1.65
N LEU A 60 23.33 -1.44 1.84
CA LEU A 60 24.24 -1.30 2.97
C LEU A 60 23.49 -1.32 4.31
N LEU A 61 22.43 -0.51 4.44
CA LEU A 61 21.62 -0.39 5.66
C LEU A 61 20.94 -1.71 6.01
N ARG A 62 20.44 -2.42 5.00
CA ARG A 62 19.84 -3.76 5.16
C ARG A 62 20.82 -4.73 5.78
N GLN A 63 22.03 -4.78 5.24
CA GLN A 63 23.07 -5.69 5.68
C GLN A 63 23.54 -5.33 7.09
N ASP A 64 23.83 -4.06 7.35
CA ASP A 64 24.30 -3.63 8.67
C ASP A 64 23.26 -3.82 9.78
N ILE A 65 21.96 -3.67 9.46
CA ILE A 65 20.89 -3.96 10.42
C ILE A 65 20.74 -5.46 10.67
N LYS A 66 20.91 -6.27 9.61
CA LYS A 66 20.91 -7.74 9.73
C LYS A 66 22.09 -8.22 10.57
N ASP A 67 23.24 -7.56 10.44
CA ASP A 67 24.47 -7.84 11.19
C ASP A 67 24.45 -7.24 12.61
N GLY A 68 23.36 -6.57 13.02
CA GLY A 68 23.19 -6.02 14.37
C GLY A 68 24.01 -4.76 14.68
N LYS A 69 24.71 -4.17 13.70
CA LYS A 69 25.61 -3.03 13.94
C LYS A 69 24.92 -1.77 14.45
N TYR A 70 23.62 -1.63 14.19
CA TYR A 70 22.82 -0.50 14.66
C TYR A 70 22.61 -0.50 16.18
N GLU A 71 22.87 -1.61 16.87
CA GLU A 71 22.70 -1.74 18.33
C GLU A 71 23.89 -1.15 19.11
N LEU A 72 24.98 -0.81 18.42
CA LEU A 72 26.23 -0.33 19.01
C LEU A 72 26.22 1.17 19.36
N GLY A 73 25.13 1.91 19.05
CA GLY A 73 25.08 3.34 19.34
C GLY A 73 23.78 4.02 18.93
N THR A 74 23.81 5.35 18.94
CA THR A 74 22.72 6.21 18.48
C THR A 74 22.61 6.21 16.95
N ALA A 75 21.43 6.54 16.43
CA ALA A 75 21.21 6.64 14.99
C ALA A 75 22.18 7.61 14.29
N LYS A 76 22.64 8.64 15.00
CA LYS A 76 23.60 9.63 14.50
C LYS A 76 25.00 9.02 14.38
N GLU A 77 25.48 8.35 15.42
CA GLU A 77 26.77 7.66 15.38
C GLU A 77 26.78 6.57 14.30
N PHE A 78 25.67 5.83 14.16
CA PHE A 78 25.52 4.84 13.11
C PHE A 78 25.54 5.47 11.71
N GLN A 79 24.94 6.64 11.54
CA GLN A 79 25.01 7.40 10.29
C GLN A 79 26.44 7.84 9.96
N GLU A 80 27.24 8.19 10.96
CA GLU A 80 28.61 8.65 10.77
C GLU A 80 29.57 7.53 10.35
N THR A 81 29.18 6.25 10.50
CA THR A 81 30.01 5.08 10.16
C THR A 81 30.27 4.89 8.67
N ARG A 82 29.42 5.44 7.79
CA ARG A 82 29.54 5.31 6.34
C ARG A 82 29.19 6.61 5.65
N ASP A 83 29.96 6.95 4.62
CA ASP A 83 29.75 8.20 3.88
C ASP A 83 28.41 8.17 3.13
N GLU A 84 27.97 7.01 2.63
CA GLU A 84 26.69 6.87 1.91
C GLU A 84 25.47 7.14 2.81
N TYR A 85 25.62 7.11 4.13
CA TYR A 85 24.56 7.45 5.07
C TYR A 85 24.49 8.95 5.36
N ARG A 86 25.57 9.69 5.13
CA ARG A 86 25.66 11.14 5.41
C ARG A 86 24.86 11.98 4.43
N ASP A 87 24.53 11.43 3.25
CA ASP A 87 23.69 12.08 2.24
C ASP A 87 22.24 12.31 2.70
N PHE A 88 21.83 11.67 3.80
CA PHE A 88 20.48 11.76 4.33
C PHE A 88 20.44 12.67 5.56
N PRO A 89 19.38 13.49 5.75
CA PRO A 89 19.19 14.19 7.01
C PRO A 89 19.05 13.19 8.18
N PRO A 90 19.57 13.50 9.39
CA PRO A 90 19.53 12.57 10.53
C PRO A 90 18.12 12.07 10.90
N SER A 91 17.11 12.95 10.78
CA SER A 91 15.70 12.59 11.02
C SER A 91 15.20 11.54 10.03
N VAL A 92 15.51 11.73 8.74
CA VAL A 92 15.14 10.82 7.64
C VAL A 92 15.85 9.48 7.80
N PHE A 93 17.16 9.51 8.04
CA PHE A 93 17.96 8.30 8.21
C PHE A 93 17.48 7.46 9.40
N ARG A 94 17.16 8.10 10.53
CA ARG A 94 16.57 7.43 11.69
C ARG A 94 15.25 6.73 11.35
N SER A 95 14.37 7.39 10.59
CA SER A 95 13.12 6.78 10.14
C SER A 95 13.38 5.51 9.32
N HIS A 96 14.36 5.55 8.41
CA HIS A 96 14.73 4.40 7.60
C HIS A 96 15.31 3.24 8.41
N ILE A 97 16.08 3.49 9.47
CA ILE A 97 16.51 2.45 10.41
C ILE A 97 15.30 1.75 11.02
N HIS A 98 14.31 2.51 11.52
CA HIS A 98 13.12 1.94 12.12
C HIS A 98 12.28 1.13 11.11
N GLN A 99 12.12 1.64 9.89
CA GLN A 99 11.42 0.94 8.81
C GLN A 99 12.11 -0.38 8.45
N GLU A 100 13.44 -0.37 8.34
CA GLU A 100 14.24 -1.54 8.02
C GLU A 100 14.14 -2.60 9.12
N ARG A 101 14.28 -2.22 10.39
CA ARG A 101 14.08 -3.11 11.55
C ARG A 101 12.70 -3.74 11.56
N ARG A 102 11.67 -2.92 11.36
CA ARG A 102 10.28 -3.38 11.27
C ARG A 102 10.12 -4.38 10.14
N ARG A 103 10.70 -4.08 8.97
CA ARG A 103 10.67 -5.00 7.82
C ARG A 103 11.31 -6.32 8.18
N GLN A 104 12.54 -6.34 8.70
CA GLN A 104 13.24 -7.60 9.02
C GLN A 104 12.49 -8.44 10.07
N ARG A 105 11.86 -7.79 11.06
CA ARG A 105 11.01 -8.47 12.05
C ARG A 105 9.75 -9.07 11.44
N GLU A 106 9.07 -8.33 10.56
CA GLU A 106 7.78 -8.75 10.00
C GLU A 106 7.92 -9.69 8.80
N MET A 107 9.04 -9.68 8.07
CA MET A 107 9.23 -10.45 6.84
C MET A 107 8.99 -11.96 7.03
N PRO A 108 9.53 -12.64 8.06
CA PRO A 108 9.27 -14.06 8.27
C PRO A 108 7.77 -14.36 8.44
N MET A 109 7.08 -13.57 9.26
CA MET A 109 5.64 -13.72 9.46
C MET A 109 4.84 -13.49 8.17
N LYS A 110 5.20 -12.46 7.40
CA LYS A 110 4.54 -12.14 6.13
C LYS A 110 4.70 -13.25 5.10
N VAL A 111 5.85 -13.91 5.06
CA VAL A 111 6.09 -15.08 4.18
C VAL A 111 5.19 -16.24 4.60
N VAL A 112 5.11 -16.55 5.89
CA VAL A 112 4.24 -17.62 6.40
C VAL A 112 2.77 -17.33 6.07
N GLN A 113 2.30 -16.11 6.30
CA GLN A 113 0.93 -15.70 5.99
C GLN A 113 0.63 -15.79 4.48
N ARG A 114 1.57 -15.35 3.63
CA ARG A 114 1.44 -15.45 2.18
C ARG A 114 1.34 -16.91 1.73
N ASN A 115 2.21 -17.77 2.25
CA ASN A 115 2.23 -19.20 1.88
C ASN A 115 0.95 -19.91 2.36
N LYS A 116 0.46 -19.58 3.55
CA LYS A 116 -0.82 -20.09 4.05
C LYS A 116 -1.97 -19.73 3.10
N LYS A 117 -2.10 -18.45 2.73
CA LYS A 117 -3.14 -18.00 1.78
C LYS A 117 -3.01 -18.67 0.41
N ALA A 118 -1.78 -18.82 -0.09
CA ALA A 118 -1.55 -19.50 -1.36
C ALA A 118 -1.98 -20.97 -1.32
N ARG A 119 -1.72 -21.66 -0.20
CA ARG A 119 -2.15 -23.04 0.00
C ARG A 119 -3.66 -23.17 0.08
N GLU A 120 -4.31 -22.32 0.86
CA GLU A 120 -5.79 -22.30 0.99
C GLU A 120 -6.45 -22.06 -0.37
N LYS A 121 -5.93 -21.11 -1.15
CA LYS A 121 -6.42 -20.87 -2.51
C LYS A 121 -6.22 -22.09 -3.40
N HIS A 122 -5.04 -22.68 -3.38
CA HIS A 122 -4.77 -23.86 -4.20
C HIS A 122 -5.69 -25.03 -3.84
N GLU A 123 -5.97 -25.25 -2.56
CA GLU A 123 -6.89 -26.27 -2.08
C GLU A 123 -8.33 -26.01 -2.54
N GLN A 124 -8.77 -24.74 -2.54
CA GLN A 124 -10.05 -24.33 -3.12
C GLN A 124 -10.11 -24.61 -4.62
N ASP A 125 -9.10 -24.16 -5.37
CA ASP A 125 -9.03 -24.34 -6.83
C ASP A 125 -9.06 -25.85 -7.20
N VAL A 126 -8.34 -26.69 -6.45
CA VAL A 126 -8.33 -28.15 -6.64
C VAL A 126 -9.70 -28.76 -6.35
N ASN A 127 -10.33 -28.42 -5.22
CA ASN A 127 -11.64 -28.96 -4.86
C ASN A 127 -12.74 -28.52 -5.84
N GLU A 128 -12.71 -27.27 -6.32
CA GLU A 128 -13.62 -26.79 -7.37
C GLU A 128 -13.42 -27.57 -8.68
N GLN A 129 -12.17 -27.85 -9.04
CA GLN A 129 -11.84 -28.62 -10.22
C GLN A 129 -12.27 -30.09 -10.11
N GLU A 130 -12.09 -30.72 -8.95
CA GLU A 130 -12.60 -32.08 -8.68
C GLU A 130 -14.12 -32.14 -8.76
N GLN A 131 -14.83 -31.16 -8.19
CA GLN A 131 -16.29 -31.08 -8.28
C GLN A 131 -16.76 -30.90 -9.72
N PHE A 132 -16.06 -30.07 -10.49
CA PHE A 132 -16.35 -29.87 -11.91
C PHE A 132 -16.16 -31.16 -12.71
N TRP A 133 -15.05 -31.87 -12.53
CA TRP A 133 -14.81 -33.15 -13.21
C TRP A 133 -15.82 -34.24 -12.82
N ALA A 134 -16.17 -34.32 -11.53
CA ALA A 134 -17.18 -35.25 -11.08
C ALA A 134 -18.57 -34.95 -11.66
N ALA A 135 -18.92 -33.68 -11.85
CA ALA A 135 -20.17 -33.28 -12.50
C ALA A 135 -20.15 -33.58 -14.00
N ASP A 136 -19.04 -33.31 -14.69
CA ASP A 136 -18.87 -33.62 -16.12
C ASP A 136 -18.98 -35.12 -16.38
N GLU A 137 -18.35 -35.95 -15.56
CA GLU A 137 -18.41 -37.41 -15.67
C GLU A 137 -19.85 -37.94 -15.48
N ARG A 138 -20.59 -37.39 -14.50
CA ARG A 138 -22.01 -37.75 -14.29
C ARG A 138 -22.85 -37.38 -15.51
N TYR A 139 -22.67 -36.18 -16.04
CA TYR A 139 -23.38 -35.71 -17.22
C TYR A 139 -23.10 -36.60 -18.45
N ARG A 140 -21.84 -36.96 -18.69
CA ARG A 140 -21.47 -37.87 -19.79
C ARG A 140 -22.17 -39.21 -19.65
N LYS A 141 -22.16 -39.79 -18.46
CA LYS A 141 -22.83 -41.06 -18.20
C LYS A 141 -24.34 -40.98 -18.42
N GLU A 142 -25.00 -39.92 -17.95
CA GLU A 142 -26.43 -39.70 -18.21
C GLU A 142 -26.73 -39.59 -19.71
N VAL A 143 -25.87 -38.91 -20.47
CA VAL A 143 -26.01 -38.83 -21.94
C VAL A 143 -25.82 -40.19 -22.60
N GLU A 144 -24.80 -40.95 -22.20
CA GLU A 144 -24.57 -42.32 -22.72
C GLU A 144 -25.76 -43.25 -22.44
N ASP A 145 -26.30 -43.20 -21.21
CA ASP A 145 -27.48 -44.00 -20.83
C ASP A 145 -28.71 -43.64 -21.69
N ILE A 146 -28.94 -42.34 -21.95
CA ILE A 146 -30.04 -41.88 -22.82
C ILE A 146 -29.83 -42.31 -24.28
N VAL A 147 -28.60 -42.20 -24.80
CA VAL A 147 -28.28 -42.63 -26.17
C VAL A 147 -28.49 -44.14 -26.33
N GLY A 148 -28.02 -44.94 -25.37
CA GLY A 148 -28.24 -46.40 -25.38
C GLY A 148 -29.73 -46.76 -25.39
N LEU A 149 -30.55 -46.07 -24.57
CA LEU A 149 -32.00 -46.27 -24.57
C LEU A 149 -32.67 -45.90 -25.90
N MET A 150 -32.13 -44.92 -26.64
CA MET A 150 -32.68 -44.53 -27.96
C MET A 150 -32.30 -45.50 -29.08
N GLU A 151 -31.18 -46.22 -28.96
CA GLU A 151 -30.76 -47.22 -29.96
C GLU A 151 -31.49 -48.57 -29.85
N GLU A 152 -32.20 -48.81 -28.75
CA GLU A 152 -33.01 -50.01 -28.51
C GLU A 152 -34.45 -49.94 -29.06
N PHE A 153 -34.87 -48.79 -29.61
CA PHE A 153 -36.17 -48.57 -30.27
C PHE A 153 -36.06 -48.47 -31.80
#